data_AF-A0A3N6SJJ7-F1
#
_entry.id   AF-A0A3N6SJJ7-F1
#
_cell.length_a   1.000
_cell.length_b   1.000
_cell.length_c   1.000
_cell.angle_alpha   90.00
_cell.angle_beta   90.00
_cell.angle_gamma   90.00
#
_symmetry.space_group_name_H-M   'P 1'
#
loop_
_entity.id
_entity.type
_entity.pdbx_description
1 polymer ?
#
loop_
_entity_poly.entity_id
_entity_poly.type
_entity_poly.pdbx_seq_one_letter_code
_entity_poly.pdbx_strand_id
1 'polypeptide(L)'
;MNVWREGRTFVSMLERKQHLLSGDIVKVRNTIAQIKQHIALQYKEHEEINQKIKNLTPSGVTSRSEIYQRIRRQGTLLSQQQNIIQKINQLESERSDNEQMLQHHLEAMILLDKRHHKMSGYLQEIRKMHLRRRANNRENEVQEMAGHVSKNH
;
A
#
# COMPACT_ATOMS: atom_id res chain seq x y z
N MET A 1 -26.37 -27.24 -5.38
CA MET A 1 -25.58 -27.06 -4.14
C MET A 1 -24.10 -26.79 -4.42
N ASN A 2 -23.47 -27.40 -5.43
CA ASN A 2 -22.04 -27.23 -5.72
C ASN A 2 -21.66 -25.78 -6.10
N VAL A 3 -22.41 -25.13 -6.99
CA VAL A 3 -22.18 -23.72 -7.39
C VAL A 3 -22.14 -22.75 -6.18
N TRP A 4 -22.97 -23.00 -5.16
CA TRP A 4 -22.96 -22.21 -3.92
C TRP A 4 -21.65 -22.37 -3.13
N ARG A 5 -21.20 -23.61 -2.98
CA ARG A 5 -20.00 -23.96 -2.23
C ARG A 5 -18.75 -23.46 -2.95
N GLU A 6 -18.67 -23.71 -4.26
CA GLU A 6 -17.60 -23.24 -5.13
C GLU A 6 -17.51 -21.70 -5.15
N GLY A 7 -18.66 -21.02 -5.25
CA GLY A 7 -18.73 -19.57 -5.16
C GLY A 7 -18.22 -19.04 -3.83
N ARG A 8 -18.58 -19.66 -2.71
CA ARG A 8 -18.05 -19.29 -1.39
C ARG A 8 -16.54 -19.49 -1.28
N THR A 9 -16.03 -20.62 -1.76
CA THR A 9 -14.57 -20.85 -1.76
C THR A 9 -13.83 -19.82 -2.60
N PHE A 10 -14.43 -19.39 -3.72
CA PHE A 10 -13.86 -18.35 -4.56
C PHE A 10 -13.84 -16.98 -3.87
N VAL A 11 -14.93 -16.60 -3.19
CA VAL A 11 -14.98 -15.36 -2.39
C VAL A 11 -13.94 -15.38 -1.27
N SER A 12 -13.82 -16.48 -0.52
CA SER A 12 -12.80 -16.60 0.53
C SER A 12 -11.36 -16.52 -0.03
N MET A 13 -11.13 -17.02 -1.25
CA MET A 13 -9.84 -16.85 -1.93
C MET A 13 -9.57 -15.37 -2.26
N LEU A 14 -10.59 -14.61 -2.70
CA LEU A 14 -10.45 -13.17 -2.94
C LEU A 14 -10.14 -12.41 -1.65
N GLU A 15 -10.83 -12.72 -0.56
CA GLU A 15 -10.61 -12.12 0.76
C GLU A 15 -9.17 -12.36 1.25
N ARG A 16 -8.67 -13.58 1.08
CA ARG A 16 -7.27 -13.90 1.40
C ARG A 16 -6.29 -13.08 0.56
N LYS A 17 -6.55 -12.92 -0.74
CA LYS A 17 -5.70 -12.09 -1.63
C LYS A 17 -5.73 -10.61 -1.23
N GLN A 18 -6.91 -10.08 -0.89
CA GLN A 18 -7.05 -8.71 -0.38
C GLN A 18 -6.26 -8.53 0.92
N HIS A 19 -6.34 -9.48 1.85
CA HIS A 19 -5.60 -9.39 3.11
C HIS A 19 -4.07 -9.38 2.90
N LEU A 20 -3.55 -10.26 2.03
CA LEU A 20 -2.13 -10.28 1.69
C LEU A 20 -1.69 -8.96 1.06
N LEU A 21 -2.45 -8.48 0.07
CA LEU A 21 -2.16 -7.23 -0.64
C LEU A 21 -2.23 -6.01 0.29
N SER A 22 -3.14 -6.02 1.27
CA SER A 22 -3.23 -4.98 2.30
C SER A 22 -1.96 -4.96 3.17
N GLY A 23 -1.45 -6.14 3.56
CA GLY A 23 -0.18 -6.25 4.25
C GLY A 23 0.99 -5.70 3.44
N ASP A 24 1.03 -5.99 2.14
CA ASP A 24 2.09 -5.49 1.25
C ASP A 24 1.98 -3.97 1.08
N ILE A 25 0.79 -3.41 0.90
CA ILE A 25 0.55 -1.95 0.87
C ILE A 25 1.12 -1.27 2.13
N VAL A 26 0.88 -1.84 3.32
CA VAL A 26 1.40 -1.29 4.58
C VAL A 26 2.93 -1.33 4.62
N LYS A 27 3.54 -2.44 4.21
CA LYS A 27 5.01 -2.55 4.14
C LYS A 27 5.61 -1.49 3.23
N VAL A 28 5.08 -1.35 2.01
CA VAL A 28 5.57 -0.37 1.04
C VAL A 28 5.42 1.06 1.55
N ARG A 29 4.29 1.39 2.18
CA ARG A 29 4.09 2.71 2.82
C ARG A 29 5.13 2.98 3.91
N ASN A 30 5.43 1.99 4.74
CA ASN A 30 6.46 2.11 5.78
C ASN A 30 7.85 2.32 5.18
N THR A 31 8.19 1.58 4.12
CA THR A 31 9.45 1.78 3.39
C THR A 31 9.56 3.19 2.82
N ILE A 32 8.51 3.70 2.17
CA ILE A 32 8.47 5.08 1.64
C ILE A 32 8.67 6.09 2.78
N ALA A 33 8.03 5.89 3.94
CA ALA A 33 8.18 6.78 5.09
C ALA A 33 9.61 6.78 5.63
N GLN A 34 10.25 5.60 5.73
CA GLN A 34 11.64 5.47 6.14
C GLN A 34 12.60 6.17 5.15
N ILE A 35 12.39 5.97 3.85
CA ILE A 35 13.18 6.65 2.81
C ILE A 35 13.06 8.17 2.93
N LYS A 36 11.84 8.69 3.12
CA LYS A 36 11.60 10.14 3.34
C LYS A 36 12.34 10.66 4.58
N GLN A 37 12.34 9.89 5.67
CA GLN A 37 13.10 10.24 6.87
C GLN A 37 14.61 10.26 6.60
N HIS A 38 15.15 9.28 5.88
CA HIS A 38 16.56 9.26 5.50
C HIS A 38 16.95 10.45 4.62
N ILE A 39 16.13 10.80 3.64
CA ILE A 39 16.32 11.99 2.80
C ILE A 39 16.38 13.26 3.67
N ALA A 40 15.46 13.41 4.63
CA ALA A 40 15.46 14.55 5.54
C ALA A 40 16.73 14.64 6.40
N LEU A 41 17.25 13.49 6.87
CA LEU A 41 18.52 13.44 7.61
C LEU A 41 19.70 13.87 6.73
N GLN A 42 19.74 13.41 5.48
CA GLN A 42 20.78 13.79 4.51
C GLN A 42 20.75 15.30 4.21
N TYR A 43 19.56 15.89 4.05
CA TYR A 43 19.43 17.34 3.90
C TYR A 43 19.90 18.13 5.12
N LYS A 44 19.63 17.62 6.33
CA LYS A 44 20.13 18.24 7.55
C LYS A 44 21.67 18.22 7.60
N GLU A 45 22.29 17.08 7.30
CA GLU A 45 23.74 16.95 7.24
C GLU A 45 24.35 17.88 6.17
N HIS A 46 23.71 17.98 5.00
CA HIS A 46 24.13 18.92 3.96
C HIS A 46 24.13 20.37 4.45
N GLU A 47 23.10 20.78 5.19
CA GLU A 47 23.02 22.14 5.74
C GLU A 47 24.04 22.37 6.85
N GLU A 48 24.30 21.38 7.70
CA GLU A 48 25.38 21.47 8.70
C GLU A 48 26.75 21.66 8.03
N ILE A 49 27.01 20.98 6.92
CA ILE A 49 28.24 21.18 6.13
C ILE A 49 28.28 22.58 5.51
N ASN A 50 27.16 23.07 4.97
CA ASN A 50 27.07 24.45 4.46
C ASN A 50 27.49 25.47 5.53
N GLN A 51 27.03 25.31 6.77
CA GLN A 51 27.40 26.19 7.89
C GLN A 51 28.89 26.06 8.23
N LYS A 52 29.45 24.84 8.23
CA LYS A 52 30.90 24.63 8.42
C LYS A 52 31.72 25.33 7.34
N ILE A 53 31.31 25.27 6.08
CA ILE A 53 31.99 25.95 4.97
C ILE A 53 31.95 27.47 5.15
N LYS A 54 30.78 28.03 5.50
CA LYS A 54 30.61 29.47 5.78
C LYS A 54 31.54 29.95 6.90
N ASN A 55 31.66 29.17 7.98
CA ASN A 55 32.54 29.48 9.10
C ASN A 55 34.04 29.41 8.77
N LEU A 56 34.42 28.69 7.70
CA LEU A 56 35.81 28.64 7.22
C LEU A 56 36.18 29.83 6.35
N THR A 57 35.21 30.62 5.87
CA THR A 57 35.45 31.82 5.07
C THR A 57 36.08 32.90 5.97
N PRO A 58 37.30 33.38 5.67
CA PRO A 58 37.98 34.33 6.55
C PRO A 58 37.27 35.69 6.58
N SER A 59 37.07 36.23 7.78
CA SER A 59 36.77 37.64 8.03
C SER A 59 38.03 38.31 8.59
N GLY A 60 38.69 39.16 7.79
CA GLY A 60 39.87 39.94 8.19
C GLY A 60 41.22 39.39 7.72
N VAL A 61 42.31 39.96 8.27
CA VAL A 61 43.68 39.68 7.84
C VAL A 61 44.10 38.29 8.31
N THR A 62 44.36 37.38 7.37
CA THR A 62 44.76 35.99 7.63
C THR A 62 46.10 35.68 6.99
N SER A 63 46.90 34.84 7.63
CA SER A 63 48.17 34.38 7.06
C SER A 63 47.93 33.49 5.83
N ARG A 64 48.89 33.50 4.88
CA ARG A 64 48.77 32.71 3.65
C ARG A 64 48.67 31.20 3.92
N SER A 65 49.35 30.72 4.95
CA SER A 65 49.29 29.31 5.39
C SER A 65 47.89 28.92 5.89
N GLU A 66 47.24 29.79 6.68
CA GLU A 66 45.87 29.58 7.15
C GLU A 66 44.85 29.56 6.00
N ILE A 67 45.01 30.47 5.02
CA ILE A 67 44.17 30.50 3.83
C ILE A 67 44.23 29.15 3.11
N TYR A 68 45.43 28.62 2.83
CA TYR A 68 45.58 27.32 2.18
C TYR A 68 45.05 26.14 3.00
N GLN A 69 45.16 26.20 4.34
CA GLN A 69 44.59 25.15 5.20
C GLN A 69 43.06 25.17 5.16
N ARG A 70 42.44 26.36 5.20
CA ARG A 70 40.99 26.54 5.13
C ARG A 70 40.44 26.11 3.77
N ILE A 71 41.11 26.48 2.67
CA ILE A 71 40.75 26.04 1.30
C ILE A 71 40.76 24.51 1.21
N ARG A 72 41.79 23.83 1.74
CA ARG A 72 41.85 22.36 1.75
C ARG A 72 40.67 21.75 2.52
N ARG A 73 40.33 22.31 3.69
CA ARG A 73 39.17 21.86 4.48
C ARG A 73 37.85 22.10 3.76
N GLN A 74 37.67 23.25 3.12
CA GLN A 74 36.49 23.52 2.29
C GLN A 74 36.37 22.52 1.16
N GLY A 75 37.48 22.19 0.47
CA GLY A 75 37.51 21.16 -0.57
C GLY A 75 37.02 19.78 -0.07
N THR A 76 37.47 19.36 1.12
CA THR A 76 36.98 18.11 1.73
C THR A 76 35.48 18.13 2.05
N LEU A 77 34.98 19.25 2.56
CA LEU A 77 33.57 19.42 2.89
C LEU A 77 32.69 19.45 1.63
N LEU A 78 33.14 20.09 0.54
CA LEU A 78 32.46 20.09 -0.75
C LEU A 78 32.36 18.67 -1.33
N SER A 79 33.42 17.86 -1.21
CA SER A 79 33.37 16.46 -1.63
C SER A 79 32.36 15.65 -0.82
N GLN A 80 32.26 15.90 0.49
CA GLN A 80 31.22 15.28 1.34
C GLN A 80 29.81 15.70 0.90
N GLN A 81 29.58 16.98 0.58
CA GLN A 81 28.28 17.43 0.06
C GLN A 81 27.91 16.75 -1.24
N GLN A 82 28.87 16.58 -2.15
CA GLN A 82 28.63 15.88 -3.40
C GLN A 82 28.16 14.43 -3.16
N ASN A 83 28.78 13.73 -2.21
CA ASN A 83 28.38 12.37 -1.83
C ASN A 83 26.97 12.33 -1.23
N ILE A 84 26.63 13.31 -0.38
CA ILE A 84 25.29 13.44 0.19
C ILE A 84 24.24 13.67 -0.92
N ILE A 85 24.52 14.56 -1.87
CA ILE A 85 23.61 14.84 -3.00
C ILE A 85 23.40 13.57 -3.83
N GLN A 86 24.47 12.83 -4.13
CA GLN A 86 24.36 11.54 -4.82
C GLN A 86 23.47 10.56 -4.03
N LYS A 87 23.63 10.51 -2.70
CA LYS A 87 22.82 9.62 -1.86
C LYS A 87 21.35 10.04 -1.83
N ILE A 88 21.07 11.34 -1.77
CA ILE A 88 19.70 11.88 -1.86
C ILE A 88 19.07 11.47 -3.18
N ASN A 89 19.76 11.64 -4.31
CA ASN A 89 19.25 11.27 -5.62
C ASN A 89 18.96 9.77 -5.72
N GLN A 90 19.82 8.92 -5.14
CA GLN A 90 19.55 7.48 -5.06
C GLN A 90 18.28 7.18 -4.25
N LEU A 91 18.14 7.79 -3.07
CA LEU A 91 16.98 7.59 -2.20
C LEU A 91 15.68 8.11 -2.85
N GLU A 92 15.74 9.22 -3.59
CA GLU A 92 14.62 9.76 -4.36
C GLU A 92 14.18 8.81 -5.48
N SER A 93 15.14 8.19 -6.19
CA SER A 93 14.83 7.14 -7.17
C SER A 93 14.16 5.94 -6.52
N GLU A 94 14.73 5.41 -5.43
CA GLU A 94 14.16 4.29 -4.67
C GLU A 94 12.77 4.63 -4.13
N ARG A 95 12.54 5.88 -3.70
CA ARG A 95 11.21 6.36 -3.29
C ARG A 95 10.23 6.31 -4.44
N SER A 96 10.62 6.80 -5.62
CA SER A 96 9.77 6.82 -6.80
C SER A 96 9.36 5.41 -7.22
N ASP A 97 10.29 4.46 -7.22
CA ASP A 97 10.01 3.05 -7.54
C ASP A 97 9.00 2.44 -6.55
N ASN A 98 9.16 2.72 -5.25
CA ASN A 98 8.22 2.26 -4.23
C ASN A 98 6.84 2.94 -4.35
N GLU A 99 6.78 4.23 -4.72
CA GLU A 99 5.52 4.96 -4.97
C GLU A 99 4.77 4.38 -6.18
N GLN A 100 5.48 3.99 -7.24
CA GLN A 100 4.89 3.28 -8.38
C GLN A 100 4.38 1.89 -7.98
N MET A 101 5.17 1.12 -7.21
CA MET A 101 4.73 -0.18 -6.71
C MET A 101 3.50 -0.08 -5.81
N LEU A 102 3.45 0.94 -4.94
CA LEU A 102 2.28 1.22 -4.11
C LEU A 102 1.04 1.49 -4.97
N GLN A 103 1.18 2.30 -6.03
CA GLN A 103 0.09 2.60 -6.94
C GLN A 103 -0.45 1.32 -7.61
N HIS A 104 0.44 0.45 -8.10
CA HIS A 104 0.03 -0.85 -8.65
C HIS A 104 -0.71 -1.73 -7.65
N HIS A 105 -0.26 -1.77 -6.39
CA HIS A 105 -0.97 -2.52 -5.35
C HIS A 105 -2.35 -1.94 -5.04
N LEU A 106 -2.50 -0.61 -5.03
CA LEU A 106 -3.79 0.04 -4.81
C LEU A 106 -4.76 -0.24 -5.97
N GLU A 107 -4.28 -0.21 -7.22
CA GLU A 107 -5.09 -0.56 -8.39
C GLU A 107 -5.53 -2.04 -8.35
N ALA A 108 -4.62 -2.94 -8.00
CA ALA A 108 -4.93 -4.36 -7.82
C ALA A 108 -5.97 -4.57 -6.71
N MET A 109 -5.90 -3.82 -5.61
CA MET A 109 -6.89 -3.87 -4.53
C MET A 109 -8.27 -3.47 -5.03
N ILE A 110 -8.37 -2.35 -5.76
CA ILE A 110 -9.65 -1.87 -6.32
C ILE A 110 -10.27 -2.93 -7.25
N LEU A 111 -9.45 -3.59 -8.06
CA LEU A 111 -9.93 -4.67 -8.94
C LEU A 111 -10.44 -5.89 -8.15
N LEU A 112 -9.73 -6.28 -7.09
CA LEU A 112 -10.14 -7.35 -6.20
C LEU A 112 -11.46 -7.01 -5.47
N ASP A 113 -11.59 -5.78 -4.96
CA ASP A 113 -12.80 -5.30 -4.29
C ASP A 113 -14.02 -5.34 -5.21
N LYS A 114 -13.86 -4.84 -6.45
CA LYS A 114 -14.93 -4.92 -7.47
C LYS A 114 -15.34 -6.36 -7.74
N ARG A 115 -14.36 -7.27 -7.86
CA ARG A 115 -14.61 -8.68 -8.12
C ARG A 115 -15.28 -9.38 -6.94
N HIS A 116 -14.83 -9.09 -5.72
CA HIS A 116 -15.42 -9.59 -4.48
C HIS A 116 -16.86 -9.14 -4.37
N HIS A 117 -17.13 -7.84 -4.52
CA HIS A 117 -18.47 -7.28 -4.43
C HIS A 117 -19.43 -7.93 -5.44
N LYS A 118 -19.01 -8.03 -6.71
CA LYS A 118 -19.81 -8.67 -7.77
C LYS A 118 -20.15 -10.12 -7.42
N MET A 119 -19.16 -10.90 -6.97
CA MET A 119 -19.39 -12.32 -6.70
C MET A 119 -20.20 -12.54 -5.43
N SER A 120 -19.93 -11.77 -4.39
CA SER A 120 -20.69 -11.80 -3.13
C SER A 120 -22.16 -11.46 -3.37
N GLY A 121 -22.45 -10.44 -4.19
CA GLY A 121 -23.80 -10.07 -4.59
C GLY A 121 -24.50 -11.17 -5.40
N TYR A 122 -23.84 -11.73 -6.41
CA TYR A 122 -24.37 -12.84 -7.21
C TYR A 122 -24.74 -14.06 -6.34
N LEU A 123 -23.85 -14.42 -5.42
CA LEU A 123 -24.15 -15.48 -4.46
C LEU A 123 -25.33 -15.07 -3.58
N GLN A 124 -25.34 -13.88 -2.98
CA GLN A 124 -26.46 -13.49 -2.13
C GLN A 124 -27.84 -13.65 -2.83
N GLU A 125 -27.94 -13.32 -4.12
CA GLU A 125 -29.16 -13.50 -4.91
C GLU A 125 -29.51 -14.97 -5.17
N ILE A 126 -28.54 -15.83 -5.51
CA ILE A 126 -28.77 -17.28 -5.62
C ILE A 126 -29.31 -17.84 -4.30
N ARG A 127 -28.78 -17.38 -3.16
CA ARG A 127 -29.24 -17.82 -1.84
C ARG A 127 -30.69 -17.50 -1.62
N LYS A 128 -31.05 -16.23 -1.88
CA LYS A 128 -32.41 -15.72 -1.70
C LYS A 128 -33.38 -16.51 -2.57
N MET A 129 -33.06 -16.73 -3.85
CA MET A 129 -33.88 -17.54 -4.75
C MET A 129 -34.05 -18.99 -4.25
N HIS A 130 -32.97 -19.62 -3.79
CA HIS A 130 -33.04 -20.99 -3.27
C HIS A 130 -33.92 -21.08 -2.01
N LEU A 131 -33.79 -20.13 -1.08
CA LEU A 131 -34.61 -20.07 0.13
C LEU A 131 -36.08 -19.84 -0.20
N ARG A 132 -36.40 -18.95 -1.16
CA ARG A 132 -37.77 -18.71 -1.63
C ARG A 132 -38.38 -19.97 -2.25
N ARG A 133 -37.67 -20.65 -3.17
CA ARG A 133 -38.16 -21.91 -3.77
C ARG A 133 -38.44 -22.96 -2.70
N ARG A 134 -37.57 -23.09 -1.70
CA ARG A 134 -37.77 -24.04 -0.59
C ARG A 134 -38.98 -23.67 0.28
N ALA A 135 -39.22 -22.39 0.54
CA ALA A 135 -40.39 -21.93 1.27
C ALA A 135 -41.68 -22.23 0.50
N ASN A 136 -41.73 -21.89 -0.79
CA ASN A 136 -42.88 -22.18 -1.66
C ASN A 136 -43.16 -23.68 -1.76
N ASN A 137 -42.12 -24.52 -1.90
CA ASN A 137 -42.32 -25.96 -1.96
C ASN A 137 -42.93 -26.52 -0.67
N ARG A 138 -42.47 -26.05 0.50
CA ARG A 138 -43.07 -26.44 1.79
C ARG A 138 -44.52 -25.97 1.92
N GLU A 139 -44.82 -24.77 1.45
CA GLU A 139 -46.19 -24.23 1.46
C GLU A 139 -47.11 -25.07 0.57
N ASN A 140 -46.66 -25.43 -0.64
CA ASN A 140 -47.38 -26.32 -1.54
C ASN A 140 -47.61 -27.71 -0.90
N GLU A 141 -46.58 -28.31 -0.29
CA GLU A 141 -46.71 -29.59 0.42
C GLU A 141 -47.79 -29.51 1.54
N VAL A 142 -47.83 -28.41 2.29
CA VAL A 142 -48.86 -28.20 3.33
C VAL A 142 -50.26 -28.05 2.72
N GLN A 143 -50.40 -27.29 1.64
CA GLN A 143 -51.67 -27.10 0.94
C GLN A 143 -52.20 -28.41 0.33
N GLU A 144 -51.32 -29.23 -0.26
CA GLU A 144 -51.67 -30.55 -0.78
C GLU A 144 -52.15 -31.48 0.34
N MET A 145 -51.43 -31.56 1.46
CA MET A 145 -51.85 -32.34 2.62
C MET A 145 -53.21 -31.89 3.17
N ALA A 146 -53.43 -30.58 3.30
CA ALA A 146 -54.72 -30.03 3.75
C ALA A 146 -55.86 -30.35 2.77
N GLY A 147 -55.59 -30.29 1.46
CA GLY A 147 -56.55 -30.66 0.41
C GLY A 147 -56.92 -32.14 0.42
N HIS A 148 -55.99 -33.04 0.77
CA HIS A 148 -56.26 -34.47 0.92
C HIS A 148 -57.08 -34.79 2.17
N VAL A 149 -56.85 -34.10 3.29
CA VAL A 149 -57.65 -34.26 4.53
C VAL A 149 -59.09 -33.77 4.31
N SER A 150 -59.29 -32.69 3.54
CA SER A 150 -60.61 -32.13 3.24
C SER A 150 -61.45 -32.97 2.25
N LYS A 151 -60.83 -33.84 1.45
CA LYS A 151 -61.52 -34.72 0.48
C LYS A 151 -61.94 -36.08 1.05
N ASN A 152 -61.45 -36.45 2.23
CA ASN A 152 -61.73 -37.73 2.88
C ASN A 152 -62.77 -37.60 4.03
N HIS A 153 -63.43 -36.45 4.14
CA HIS A 153 -64.60 -36.18 4.97
C HIS A 153 -65.77 -35.79 4.08
#